data_AF-A0A7K3RQP4-F1
#
_entry.id   AF-A0A7K3RQP4-F1
#
_cell.length_a   1.000
_cell.length_b   1.000
_cell.length_c   1.000
_cell.angle_alpha   90.00
_cell.angle_beta   90.00
_cell.angle_gamma   90.00
#
_symmetry.space_group_name_H-M   'P 1'
#
loop_
_entity.id
_entity.type
_entity.pdbx_description
1 polymer ?
#
loop_
_entity_poly.entity_id
_entity_poly.type
_entity_poly.pdbx_seq_one_letter_code
_entity_poly.pdbx_strand_id
1 'polypeptide(L)'
;AALEADRALRTRHLMDGGTEALLAGLGPDVHWRPPVLEVTYPVEQHLRLNGRGLVLQPSFFCWPTPTTLADGDLPPVLVHPIHHSADWADAAGAPERPAGPGPLGRLLGQTRADLLRATRAGCSTVEAARMLQVTHPAVSQHMNVLRAAGLTTTVRTAGRAFHVATAEGRALLAAEDRRAGRG
;
A
#
# COMPACT_ATOMS: atom_id res chain seq x y z
N ALA A 1 12.28 11.49 5.00
CA ALA A 1 11.92 12.37 3.86
C ALA A 1 10.42 12.26 3.53
N ALA A 2 9.92 11.13 3.02
CA ALA A 2 8.51 11.02 2.59
C ALA A 2 7.47 11.27 3.71
N LEU A 3 7.68 10.74 4.91
CA LEU A 3 6.78 10.97 6.05
C LEU A 3 6.71 12.45 6.48
N GLU A 4 7.86 13.13 6.48
CA GLU A 4 7.95 14.56 6.80
C GLU A 4 7.32 15.42 5.70
N ALA A 5 7.46 15.02 4.44
CA ALA A 5 6.79 15.68 3.32
C ALA A 5 5.26 15.55 3.40
N ASP A 6 4.75 14.36 3.75
CA ASP A 6 3.32 14.15 3.97
C ASP A 6 2.82 15.01 5.15
N ARG A 7 3.52 14.99 6.29
CA ARG A 7 3.20 15.86 7.42
C ARG A 7 3.13 17.33 7.02
N ALA A 8 4.13 17.83 6.29
CA ALA A 8 4.16 19.21 5.83
C ALA A 8 2.98 19.55 4.91
N LEU A 9 2.60 18.62 4.01
CA LEU A 9 1.42 18.76 3.16
C LEU A 9 0.12 18.83 3.99
N ARG A 10 -0.04 17.92 4.97
CA ARG A 10 -1.22 17.92 5.87
C ARG A 10 -1.32 19.19 6.68
N THR A 11 -0.20 19.69 7.20
CA THR A 11 -0.14 20.96 7.92
C THR A 11 -0.55 22.12 7.03
N ARG A 12 -0.10 22.17 5.76
CA ARG A 12 -0.52 23.23 4.83
C ARG A 12 -2.02 23.22 4.58
N HIS A 13 -2.59 22.06 4.26
CA HIS A 13 -4.05 21.95 4.08
C HIS A 13 -4.83 22.42 5.31
N LEU A 14 -4.35 22.07 6.51
CA LEU A 14 -4.95 22.53 7.76
C LEU A 14 -4.85 24.06 7.94
N MET A 15 -3.72 24.67 7.61
CA MET A 15 -3.53 26.12 7.74
C MET A 15 -4.34 26.90 6.70
N ASP A 16 -4.43 26.40 5.47
CA ASP A 16 -5.04 27.13 4.36
C ASP A 16 -6.58 27.00 4.34
N GLY A 17 -7.12 25.84 4.76
CA GLY A 17 -8.55 25.53 4.66
C GLY A 17 -9.12 24.78 5.85
N GLY A 18 -8.42 24.79 6.99
CA GLY A 18 -8.89 24.19 8.22
C GLY A 18 -9.02 22.66 8.15
N THR A 19 -9.78 22.11 9.08
CA THR A 19 -9.99 20.65 9.21
C THR A 19 -10.64 20.05 7.97
N GLU A 20 -11.49 20.81 7.27
CA GLU A 20 -12.20 20.34 6.07
C GLU A 20 -11.22 20.07 4.93
N ALA A 21 -10.30 21.00 4.66
CA ALA A 21 -9.25 20.83 3.66
C ALA A 21 -8.25 19.72 4.05
N LEU A 22 -7.92 19.61 5.35
CA LEU A 22 -7.10 18.51 5.85
C LEU A 22 -7.73 17.14 5.54
N LEU A 23 -9.01 16.95 5.89
CA LEU A 23 -9.71 15.68 5.74
C LEU A 23 -9.97 15.33 4.26
N ALA A 24 -10.37 16.31 3.45
CA ALA A 24 -10.56 16.12 2.01
C ALA A 24 -9.25 15.80 1.27
N GLY A 25 -8.12 16.23 1.83
CA GLY A 25 -6.81 15.99 1.23
C GLY A 25 -6.20 14.62 1.51
N LEU A 26 -6.79 13.77 2.37
CA LEU A 26 -6.16 12.54 2.87
C LEU A 26 -5.89 11.47 1.80
N GLY A 27 -6.57 11.53 0.67
CA GLY A 27 -6.36 10.64 -0.47
C GLY A 27 -7.66 10.24 -1.16
N PRO A 28 -7.58 9.52 -2.28
CA PRO A 28 -8.76 9.17 -3.09
C PRO A 28 -9.72 8.19 -2.41
N ASP A 29 -9.23 7.40 -1.44
CA ASP A 29 -10.04 6.44 -0.67
C ASP A 29 -10.71 7.06 0.57
N VAL A 30 -10.58 8.37 0.76
CA VAL A 30 -11.13 9.11 1.91
C VAL A 30 -12.02 10.23 1.40
N HIS A 31 -13.30 10.17 1.78
CA HIS A 31 -14.30 11.15 1.37
C HIS A 31 -14.82 11.89 2.61
N TRP A 32 -14.54 13.19 2.67
CA TRP A 32 -15.09 14.05 3.70
C TRP A 32 -16.49 14.52 3.28
N ARG A 33 -17.51 14.07 4.03
CA ARG A 33 -18.91 14.48 3.87
C ARG A 33 -19.41 14.97 5.23
N PRO A 34 -19.16 16.24 5.59
CA PRO A 34 -19.43 16.73 6.93
C PRO A 34 -20.81 16.29 7.45
N PRO A 35 -20.91 15.71 8.67
CA PRO A 35 -19.86 15.52 9.67
C PRO A 35 -19.16 14.15 9.62
N VAL A 36 -19.26 13.41 8.52
CA VAL A 36 -18.82 12.02 8.36
C VAL A 36 -17.58 11.94 7.47
N LEU A 37 -16.58 11.19 7.94
CA LEU A 37 -15.43 10.79 7.13
C LEU A 37 -15.65 9.35 6.65
N GLU A 38 -15.89 9.19 5.36
CA GLU A 38 -16.05 7.89 4.72
C GLU A 38 -14.69 7.40 4.22
N VAL A 39 -14.39 6.13 4.47
CA VAL A 39 -13.09 5.54 4.14
C VAL A 39 -13.32 4.17 3.53
N THR A 40 -12.70 3.88 2.38
CA THR A 40 -12.71 2.54 1.80
C THR A 40 -12.08 1.57 2.80
N TYR A 41 -12.84 0.60 3.30
CA TYR A 41 -12.38 -0.36 4.31
C TYR A 41 -12.89 -1.78 3.98
N PRO A 42 -12.14 -2.86 4.31
CA PRO A 42 -12.54 -4.22 3.94
C PRO A 42 -13.84 -4.73 4.58
N VAL A 43 -14.32 -4.07 5.63
CA VAL A 43 -15.57 -4.39 6.33
C VAL A 43 -16.37 -3.13 6.55
N GLU A 44 -17.71 -3.25 6.53
CA GLU A 44 -18.58 -2.14 6.88
C GLU A 44 -18.53 -1.93 8.41
N GLN A 45 -18.16 -0.73 8.82
CA GLN A 45 -18.10 -0.36 10.23
C GLN A 45 -18.32 1.15 10.43
N HIS A 46 -18.95 1.50 11.55
CA HIS A 46 -19.23 2.88 11.92
C HIS A 46 -18.53 3.21 13.24
N LEU A 47 -17.57 4.13 13.20
CA LEU A 47 -16.89 4.63 14.39
C LEU A 47 -17.45 6.00 14.76
N ARG A 48 -18.05 6.10 15.96
CA ARG A 48 -18.50 7.39 16.51
C ARG A 48 -17.41 7.97 17.40
N LEU A 49 -16.95 9.18 17.05
CA LEU A 49 -15.89 9.84 17.81
C LEU A 49 -16.36 10.30 19.19
N ASN A 50 -17.63 10.70 19.35
CA ASN A 50 -18.22 11.11 20.63
C ASN A 50 -17.35 12.14 21.40
N GLY A 51 -16.75 13.10 20.69
CA GLY A 51 -15.87 14.12 21.27
C GLY A 51 -14.44 13.66 21.58
N ARG A 52 -14.09 12.39 21.36
CA ARG A 52 -12.73 11.84 21.60
C ARG A 52 -11.67 12.34 20.61
N GLY A 53 -12.10 12.99 19.53
CA GLY A 53 -11.22 13.40 18.43
C GLY A 53 -10.81 12.22 17.53
N LEU A 54 -9.94 12.52 16.57
CA LEU A 54 -9.38 11.56 15.61
C LEU A 54 -7.88 11.83 15.44
N VAL A 55 -7.06 10.80 15.63
CA VAL A 55 -5.62 10.86 15.32
C VAL A 55 -5.41 10.41 13.88
N LEU A 56 -4.76 11.26 13.09
CA LEU A 56 -4.31 10.92 11.74
C LEU A 56 -2.87 10.40 11.82
N GLN A 57 -2.69 9.11 11.55
CA GLN A 57 -1.39 8.47 11.57
C GLN A 57 -0.92 8.20 10.14
N PRO A 58 -0.02 9.02 9.57
CA PRO A 58 0.56 8.72 8.28
C PRO A 58 1.41 7.45 8.34
N SER A 59 1.29 6.61 7.33
CA SER A 59 2.04 5.36 7.24
C SER A 59 2.57 5.13 5.83
N PHE A 60 3.87 4.85 5.74
CA PHE A 60 4.52 4.43 4.50
C PHE A 60 4.05 3.04 4.03
N PHE A 61 3.65 2.17 4.97
CA PHE A 61 3.28 0.78 4.71
C PHE A 61 1.77 0.53 4.72
N CYS A 62 0.96 1.59 4.83
CA CYS A 62 -0.49 1.49 4.72
C CYS A 62 -0.86 1.51 3.24
N TRP A 63 -1.28 0.36 2.71
CA TRP A 63 -1.65 0.21 1.30
C TRP A 63 -2.64 -0.97 1.11
N PRO A 64 -3.61 -0.90 0.17
CA PRO A 64 -3.99 0.26 -0.63
C PRO A 64 -4.96 1.19 0.11
N THR A 65 -5.66 0.70 1.13
CA THR A 65 -6.73 1.44 1.81
C THR A 65 -6.33 1.87 3.22
N PRO A 66 -6.84 3.00 3.73
CA PRO A 66 -6.63 3.40 5.13
C PRO A 66 -7.17 2.34 6.10
N THR A 67 -6.67 2.33 7.33
CA THR A 67 -7.07 1.37 8.37
C THR A 67 -7.33 2.07 9.69
N THR A 68 -8.28 1.55 10.47
CA THR A 68 -8.56 2.04 11.82
C THR A 68 -8.25 0.95 12.85
N LEU A 69 -8.09 1.35 14.11
CA LEU A 69 -8.02 0.37 15.21
C LEU A 69 -9.37 -0.36 15.30
N ALA A 70 -9.32 -1.68 15.46
CA ALA A 70 -10.51 -2.54 15.54
C ALA A 70 -11.31 -2.36 16.84
N ASP A 71 -10.67 -1.80 17.86
CA ASP A 71 -11.28 -1.52 19.16
C ASP A 71 -11.88 -0.11 19.17
N GLY A 72 -13.21 -0.05 19.28
CA GLY A 72 -13.98 1.18 19.26
C GLY A 72 -13.86 2.02 20.54
N ASP A 73 -13.33 1.47 21.63
CA ASP A 73 -13.18 2.16 22.92
C ASP A 73 -11.82 2.86 23.06
N LEU A 74 -10.82 2.45 22.28
CA LEU A 74 -9.53 3.13 22.19
C LEU A 74 -9.66 4.51 21.52
N PRO A 75 -8.68 5.41 21.73
CA PRO A 75 -8.60 6.66 20.97
C PRO A 75 -8.70 6.38 19.46
N PRO A 76 -9.65 7.01 18.75
CA PRO A 76 -9.81 6.80 17.31
C PRO A 76 -8.54 7.18 16.54
N VAL A 77 -7.94 6.21 15.85
CA VAL A 77 -6.79 6.41 14.96
C VAL A 77 -7.17 6.00 13.54
N LEU A 78 -6.97 6.90 12.59
CA LEU A 78 -6.97 6.59 11.16
C LEU A 78 -5.53 6.52 10.65
N VAL A 79 -5.09 5.31 10.35
CA VAL A 79 -3.84 5.07 9.65
C VAL A 79 -4.10 5.31 8.16
N HIS A 80 -3.42 6.27 7.54
CA HIS A 80 -3.61 6.60 6.14
C HIS A 80 -2.32 6.45 5.33
N PRO A 81 -2.40 6.14 4.03
CA PRO A 81 -1.24 6.15 3.14
C PRO A 81 -0.66 7.56 3.07
N ILE A 82 0.67 7.65 3.04
CA ILE A 82 1.34 8.90 2.68
C ILE A 82 1.31 9.10 1.17
N HIS A 83 1.28 10.35 0.70
CA HIS A 83 1.64 10.60 -0.70
C HIS A 83 3.12 10.26 -0.87
N HIS A 84 3.43 9.30 -1.75
CA HIS A 84 4.82 9.11 -2.14
C HIS A 84 5.13 9.86 -3.46
N SER A 85 6.40 10.23 -3.66
CA SER A 85 6.87 11.00 -4.83
C SER A 85 6.70 10.18 -6.10
N ALA A 86 6.22 10.76 -7.22
CA ALA A 86 5.86 10.11 -8.50
C ALA A 86 6.63 8.81 -8.84
N ASP A 87 7.93 8.78 -8.61
CA ASP A 87 8.85 7.63 -8.71
C ASP A 87 8.47 6.38 -7.86
N TRP A 88 7.52 6.47 -6.94
CA TRP A 88 6.98 5.36 -6.15
C TRP A 88 5.83 4.63 -6.84
N ALA A 89 5.10 5.37 -7.69
CA ALA A 89 3.84 4.98 -8.31
C ALA A 89 3.74 5.46 -9.77
N ASP A 90 4.85 5.42 -10.53
CA ASP A 90 4.78 5.30 -12.00
C ASP A 90 4.12 3.97 -12.46
N ALA A 91 3.48 3.22 -11.55
CA ALA A 91 2.56 2.14 -11.85
C ALA A 91 1.11 2.60 -12.09
N ALA A 92 0.78 3.89 -11.97
CA ALA A 92 -0.56 4.42 -12.25
C ALA A 92 -0.67 5.18 -13.59
N GLY A 93 0.37 5.17 -14.42
CA GLY A 93 0.24 5.37 -15.86
C GLY A 93 0.48 4.03 -16.52
N ALA A 94 -0.54 3.17 -16.61
CA ALA A 94 -0.41 1.89 -17.29
C ALA A 94 0.05 2.16 -18.73
N PRO A 95 1.32 1.87 -19.11
CA PRO A 95 1.61 1.72 -20.52
C PRO A 95 0.78 0.50 -20.93
N GLU A 96 0.16 0.53 -22.12
CA GLU A 96 -0.51 -0.64 -22.68
C GLU A 96 0.33 -1.88 -22.44
N ARG A 97 -0.13 -2.74 -21.52
CA ARG A 97 0.60 -3.93 -21.12
C ARG A 97 0.72 -4.77 -22.39
N PRO A 98 1.93 -5.00 -22.92
CA PRO A 98 2.08 -5.77 -24.15
C PRO A 98 1.35 -7.10 -23.97
N ALA A 99 0.66 -7.56 -25.01
CA ALA A 99 -0.08 -8.82 -24.96
C ALA A 99 0.89 -9.99 -24.67
N GLY A 100 1.04 -10.34 -23.39
CA GLY A 100 1.89 -11.45 -22.92
C GLY A 100 2.60 -11.18 -21.59
N PRO A 101 3.21 -12.22 -20.99
CA PRO A 101 4.01 -12.06 -19.79
C PRO A 101 5.25 -11.21 -20.10
N GLY A 102 5.45 -10.16 -19.31
CA GLY A 102 6.67 -9.33 -19.35
C GLY A 102 7.93 -10.16 -19.05
N PRO A 103 9.14 -9.58 -19.18
CA PRO A 103 10.40 -10.30 -19.01
C PRO A 103 10.50 -11.12 -17.71
N LEU A 104 10.06 -10.57 -16.57
CA LEU A 104 10.02 -11.32 -15.31
C LEU A 104 8.91 -12.35 -15.27
N GLY A 105 7.79 -12.10 -15.96
CA GLY A 105 6.73 -13.10 -16.13
C GLY A 105 7.23 -14.34 -16.89
N ARG A 106 8.12 -14.17 -17.87
CA ARG A 106 8.75 -15.28 -18.60
C ARG A 106 9.81 -16.02 -17.77
N LEU A 107 10.58 -15.29 -16.97
CA LEU A 107 11.65 -15.87 -16.14
C LEU A 107 11.10 -16.60 -14.91
N LEU A 108 10.20 -15.94 -14.19
CA LEU A 108 9.69 -16.40 -12.89
C LEU A 108 8.33 -17.08 -13.02
N GLY A 109 7.62 -16.94 -14.14
CA GLY A 109 6.19 -17.19 -14.20
C GLY A 109 5.39 -15.98 -13.71
N GLN A 110 4.24 -15.75 -14.33
CA GLN A 110 3.46 -14.52 -14.17
C GLN A 110 3.09 -14.24 -12.70
N THR A 111 2.55 -15.22 -11.98
CA THR A 111 2.13 -15.06 -10.58
C THR A 111 3.29 -14.68 -9.66
N ARG A 112 4.48 -15.30 -9.84
CA ARG A 112 5.65 -14.96 -9.02
C ARG A 112 6.19 -13.57 -9.34
N ALA A 113 6.16 -13.16 -10.60
CA ALA A 113 6.53 -11.81 -10.99
C ALA A 113 5.57 -10.76 -10.41
N ASP A 114 4.26 -11.01 -10.46
CA ASP A 114 3.25 -10.12 -9.88
C ASP A 114 3.36 -10.05 -8.36
N LEU A 115 3.62 -11.17 -7.67
CA LEU A 115 3.89 -11.17 -6.23
C LEU A 115 5.17 -10.40 -5.89
N LEU A 116 6.25 -10.58 -6.66
CA LEU A 116 7.50 -9.84 -6.44
C LEU A 116 7.28 -8.33 -6.61
N ARG A 117 6.51 -7.90 -7.63
CA ARG A 117 6.11 -6.49 -7.79
C ARG A 117 5.33 -5.96 -6.59
N ALA A 118 4.35 -6.73 -6.09
CA ALA A 118 3.57 -6.36 -4.91
C ALA A 118 4.46 -6.18 -3.65
N THR A 119 5.53 -6.97 -3.51
CA THR A 119 6.46 -6.82 -2.38
C THR A 119 7.33 -5.54 -2.42
N ARG A 120 7.30 -4.71 -3.48
CA ARG A 120 7.98 -3.40 -3.51
C ARG A 120 7.48 -2.48 -2.39
N ALA A 121 6.16 -2.46 -2.18
CA ALA A 121 5.50 -1.66 -1.15
C ALA A 121 5.36 -2.42 0.18
N GLY A 122 5.65 -3.72 0.19
CA GLY A 122 5.31 -4.62 1.27
C GLY A 122 3.84 -5.07 1.19
N CYS A 123 3.56 -6.36 1.38
CA CYS A 123 2.19 -6.86 1.37
C CYS A 123 2.01 -8.05 2.32
N SER A 124 0.83 -8.19 2.91
CA SER A 124 0.46 -9.41 3.63
C SER A 124 0.05 -10.53 2.65
N THR A 125 0.02 -11.78 3.12
CA THR A 125 -0.48 -12.92 2.32
C THR A 125 -1.93 -12.70 1.88
N VAL A 126 -2.75 -12.08 2.74
CA VAL A 126 -4.18 -11.81 2.48
C VAL A 126 -4.34 -10.75 1.40
N GLU A 127 -3.59 -9.65 1.49
CA GLU A 127 -3.59 -8.59 0.47
C GLU A 127 -3.17 -9.14 -0.89
N ALA A 128 -2.06 -9.88 -0.94
CA ALA A 128 -1.55 -10.46 -2.18
C ALA A 128 -2.54 -11.45 -2.82
N ALA A 129 -3.24 -12.26 -2.02
CA ALA A 129 -4.28 -13.17 -2.51
C ALA A 129 -5.44 -12.42 -3.16
N ARG A 130 -5.90 -11.33 -2.53
CA ARG A 130 -6.97 -10.48 -3.06
C ARG A 130 -6.54 -9.77 -4.34
N MET A 131 -5.34 -9.19 -4.38
CA MET A 131 -4.85 -8.45 -5.54
C MET A 131 -4.71 -9.32 -6.78
N LEU A 132 -4.16 -10.53 -6.61
CA LEU A 132 -3.86 -11.43 -7.73
C LEU A 132 -4.99 -12.44 -8.00
N GLN A 133 -6.07 -12.41 -7.22
CA GLN A 133 -7.18 -13.37 -7.31
C GLN A 133 -6.72 -14.83 -7.20
N VAL A 134 -5.79 -15.09 -6.28
CA VAL A 134 -5.22 -16.43 -6.00
C VAL A 134 -5.44 -16.81 -4.54
N THR A 135 -5.34 -18.09 -4.22
CA THR A 135 -5.61 -18.59 -2.87
C THR A 135 -4.47 -18.27 -1.88
N HIS A 136 -4.77 -18.15 -0.58
CA HIS A 136 -3.75 -17.91 0.45
C HIS A 136 -2.64 -18.99 0.47
N PRO A 137 -2.95 -20.30 0.32
CA PRO A 137 -1.93 -21.33 0.19
C PRO A 137 -1.04 -21.13 -1.05
N ALA A 138 -1.61 -20.76 -2.20
CA ALA A 138 -0.84 -20.49 -3.42
C ALA A 138 0.09 -19.29 -3.24
N VAL A 139 -0.38 -18.20 -2.64
CA VAL A 139 0.48 -17.05 -2.29
C VAL A 139 1.62 -17.49 -1.37
N SER A 140 1.31 -18.24 -0.31
CA SER A 140 2.31 -18.70 0.65
C SER A 140 3.37 -19.58 -0.01
N GLN A 141 2.95 -20.48 -0.91
CA GLN A 141 3.85 -21.31 -1.70
C GLN A 141 4.77 -20.48 -2.60
N HIS A 142 4.22 -19.52 -3.34
CA HIS A 142 5.01 -18.65 -4.21
C HIS A 142 5.96 -17.72 -3.43
N MET A 143 5.51 -17.17 -2.30
CA MET A 143 6.35 -16.35 -1.41
C MET A 143 7.48 -17.19 -0.80
N ASN A 144 7.23 -18.45 -0.45
CA ASN A 144 8.29 -19.36 0.01
C ASN A 144 9.37 -19.56 -1.06
N VAL A 145 8.98 -19.75 -2.32
CA VAL A 145 9.92 -19.88 -3.44
C VAL A 145 10.72 -18.59 -3.64
N LEU A 146 10.07 -17.43 -3.67
CA LEU A 146 10.74 -16.13 -3.82
C LEU A 146 11.70 -15.84 -2.66
N ARG A 147 11.31 -16.21 -1.44
CA ARG A 147 12.16 -16.09 -0.25
C ARG A 147 13.34 -17.03 -0.26
N ALA A 148 13.15 -18.28 -0.67
CA ALA A 148 14.24 -19.25 -0.84
C ALA A 148 15.25 -18.79 -1.91
N ALA A 149 14.79 -18.07 -2.93
CA ALA A 149 15.64 -17.43 -3.93
C ALA A 149 16.26 -16.10 -3.46
N GLY A 150 16.02 -15.68 -2.22
CA GLY A 150 16.55 -14.44 -1.66
C GLY A 150 15.94 -13.16 -2.25
N LEU A 151 14.80 -13.25 -2.95
CA LEU A 151 14.14 -12.10 -3.61
C LEU A 151 13.15 -11.38 -2.68
N THR A 152 12.63 -12.09 -1.68
CA THR A 152 11.72 -11.53 -0.68
C THR A 152 12.13 -11.95 0.73
N THR A 153 11.71 -11.17 1.72
CA THR A 153 11.84 -11.48 3.14
C THR A 153 10.51 -11.25 3.85
N THR A 154 10.34 -11.86 5.02
CA THR A 154 9.15 -11.68 5.86
C THR A 154 9.51 -10.84 7.08
N VAL A 155 8.83 -9.72 7.25
CA VAL A 155 8.93 -8.86 8.45
C VAL A 155 7.70 -9.10 9.31
N ARG A 156 7.90 -9.29 10.62
CA ARG A 156 6.81 -9.48 11.59
C ARG A 156 6.72 -8.27 12.52
N THR A 157 5.52 -7.71 12.65
CA THR A 157 5.24 -6.57 13.52
C THR A 157 3.85 -6.72 14.13
N ALA A 158 3.72 -6.58 15.45
CA ALA A 158 2.45 -6.67 16.19
C ALA A 158 1.59 -7.89 15.80
N GLY A 159 2.20 -9.07 15.68
CA GLY A 159 1.50 -10.31 15.34
C GLY A 159 1.11 -10.46 13.85
N ARG A 160 1.44 -9.50 13.00
CA ARG A 160 1.19 -9.54 11.54
C ARG A 160 2.49 -9.79 10.78
N ALA A 161 2.38 -10.49 9.64
CA ALA A 161 3.51 -10.82 8.77
C ALA A 161 3.35 -10.14 7.40
N PHE A 162 4.40 -9.44 6.97
CA PHE A 162 4.48 -8.76 5.68
C PHE A 162 5.64 -9.31 4.86
N HIS A 163 5.43 -9.47 3.56
CA HIS A 163 6.45 -9.85 2.59
C HIS A 163 6.98 -8.60 1.91
N VAL A 164 8.29 -8.42 1.94
CA VAL A 164 8.98 -7.24 1.39
C VAL A 164 10.09 -7.71 0.46
N ALA A 165 10.30 -7.01 -0.66
CA ALA A 165 11.42 -7.30 -1.54
C ALA A 165 12.76 -7.10 -0.81
N THR A 166 13.73 -7.96 -1.08
CA THR A 166 15.12 -7.77 -0.65
C THR A 166 15.83 -6.75 -1.56
N ALA A 167 17.12 -6.49 -1.33
CA ALA A 167 17.91 -5.65 -2.23
C ALA A 167 17.98 -6.28 -3.64
N GLU A 168 18.15 -7.60 -3.70
CA GLU A 168 18.23 -8.40 -4.92
C GLU A 168 16.89 -8.40 -5.66
N GLY A 169 15.77 -8.60 -4.93
CA GLY A 169 14.43 -8.51 -5.49
C GLY A 169 14.14 -7.12 -6.09
N ARG A 170 14.52 -6.05 -5.40
CA ARG A 170 14.41 -4.68 -5.92
C ARG A 170 15.29 -4.43 -7.14
N ALA A 171 16.53 -4.93 -7.14
CA ALA A 171 17.44 -4.79 -8.27
C ALA A 171 16.88 -5.47 -9.54
N LEU A 172 16.24 -6.64 -9.38
CA LEU A 172 15.61 -7.37 -10.46
C LEU A 172 14.42 -6.60 -11.07
N LEU A 173 13.57 -6.02 -10.22
CA LEU A 173 12.44 -5.18 -10.64
C LEU A 173 12.93 -3.92 -11.36
N ALA A 174 13.93 -3.24 -10.82
CA ALA A 174 14.51 -2.06 -11.45
C ALA A 174 15.17 -2.37 -12.82
N ALA A 175 15.68 -3.59 -13.02
CA ALA A 175 16.21 -4.03 -14.31
C ALA A 175 15.10 -4.26 -15.35
N GLU A 176 13.92 -4.71 -14.93
CA GLU A 176 12.72 -4.81 -15.79
C GLU A 176 12.25 -3.42 -16.22
N ASP A 177 12.12 -2.49 -15.26
CA ASP A 177 11.67 -1.11 -15.49
C ASP A 177 12.60 -0.37 -16.48
N ARG A 178 13.93 -0.50 -16.31
CA ARG A 178 14.92 0.11 -17.24
C ARG A 178 14.84 -0.44 -18.66
N ARG A 179 14.37 -1.67 -18.86
CA ARG A 179 14.19 -2.24 -20.20
C ARG A 179 12.88 -1.80 -20.83
N ALA A 180 11.84 -1.62 -20.02
CA ALA A 180 10.56 -1.09 -20.48
C ALA A 180 10.67 0.36 -20.96
N GLY A 181 11.47 1.21 -20.30
CA GLY A 181 11.68 2.60 -20.70
C GLY A 181 12.66 2.85 -21.86
N ARG A 182 13.18 1.79 -22.50
CA ARG A 182 14.07 1.87 -23.69
C ARG A 182 13.42 1.36 -24.97
N GLY A 183 12.16 0.92 -24.89
CA GLY A 183 11.37 0.41 -26.01
C GLY A 183 10.46 1.47 -26.60
#